data_AF-A0A833XXL3-F1
#
_entry.id   AF-A0A833XXL3-F1
#
_cell.length_a   1.000
_cell.length_b   1.000
_cell.length_c   1.000
_cell.angle_alpha   90.00
_cell.angle_beta   90.00
_cell.angle_gamma   90.00
#
_symmetry.space_group_name_H-M   'P 1'
#
loop_
_entity.id
_entity.type
_entity.pdbx_description
1 polymer ?
#
loop_
_entity_poly.entity_id
_entity_poly.type
_entity_poly.pdbx_seq_one_letter_code
_entity_poly.pdbx_strand_id
1 'polypeptide(L)'
;MEMDEMGLVELFGYDKLERELILSQNNLSSTSPEYCALYDFRDEMTPEEEYSYSEQVLKSDGFDVSDIPGVNCLNQILPCNIDYNYDEYKRYSQLAIDEYNRRFKDDNAELEFVKVLKAMGQASRGIMYYITFMAKDLGDGGEIKTYQAVVLDGLEAETAESFRLKPPEDERDSGSHERQWFWKNHLCNDETCCI
;
A
#
# COMPACT_ATOMS: atom_id res chain seq x y z
N MET A 1 37.39 -10.58 -22.27
CA MET A 1 36.01 -10.43 -22.77
C MET A 1 35.23 -10.02 -21.55
N GLU A 2 35.18 -8.71 -21.33
CA GLU A 2 34.64 -8.06 -20.13
C GLU A 2 33.11 -8.08 -20.22
N MET A 3 32.46 -8.42 -19.10
CA MET A 3 31.01 -8.28 -18.91
C MET A 3 30.67 -6.79 -18.92
N ASP A 4 29.71 -6.42 -19.76
CA ASP A 4 29.09 -5.11 -19.78
C ASP A 4 28.26 -4.93 -18.50
N GLU A 5 28.64 -3.92 -17.74
CA GLU A 5 27.98 -3.48 -16.53
C GLU A 5 26.69 -2.73 -16.96
N MET A 6 25.60 -3.46 -17.21
CA MET A 6 24.29 -2.86 -17.43
C MET A 6 23.86 -2.15 -16.14
N GLY A 7 23.84 -0.81 -16.18
CA GLY A 7 23.53 0.03 -15.04
C GLY A 7 22.11 -0.21 -14.54
N LEU A 8 21.93 -0.16 -13.21
CA LEU A 8 20.65 -0.35 -12.51
C LEU A 8 19.51 0.51 -13.06
N VAL A 9 19.82 1.62 -13.73
CA VAL A 9 18.87 2.53 -14.39
C VAL A 9 18.08 1.84 -15.51
N GLU A 10 18.71 0.95 -16.28
CA GLU A 10 18.02 0.17 -17.33
C GLU A 10 17.18 -0.97 -16.75
N LEU A 11 17.46 -1.41 -15.52
CA LEU A 11 16.82 -2.55 -14.87
C LEU A 11 15.50 -2.18 -14.15
N PHE A 12 15.36 -0.93 -13.71
CA PHE A 12 14.26 -0.51 -12.81
C PHE A 12 13.25 0.48 -13.40
N GLY A 13 13.39 0.88 -14.67
CA GLY A 13 12.32 1.62 -15.37
C GLY A 13 11.86 2.91 -14.69
N TYR A 14 12.78 3.62 -14.01
CA TYR A 14 12.51 4.86 -13.27
C TYR A 14 11.91 6.00 -14.12
N ASP A 15 11.90 5.87 -15.44
CA ASP A 15 11.53 6.92 -16.39
C ASP A 15 10.04 7.35 -16.32
N LYS A 16 9.14 6.49 -15.79
CA LYS A 16 7.70 6.83 -15.64
C LYS A 16 7.40 7.48 -14.28
N LEU A 17 7.95 6.93 -13.21
CA LEU A 17 7.77 7.47 -11.85
C LEU A 17 8.53 8.79 -11.68
N GLU A 18 9.75 8.91 -12.22
CA GLU A 18 10.45 10.18 -12.24
C GLU A 18 9.70 11.23 -13.06
N ARG A 19 9.15 10.90 -14.23
CA ARG A 19 8.41 11.88 -15.05
C ARG A 19 7.14 12.38 -14.38
N GLU A 20 6.35 11.51 -13.74
CA GLU A 20 5.13 11.94 -13.03
C GLU A 20 5.46 12.75 -11.76
N LEU A 21 6.53 12.39 -11.05
CA LEU A 21 7.03 13.15 -9.91
C LEU A 21 7.59 14.52 -10.34
N ILE A 22 8.38 14.55 -11.42
CA ILE A 22 8.97 15.76 -12.03
C ILE A 22 7.88 16.69 -12.56
N LEU A 23 6.82 16.17 -13.19
CA LEU A 23 5.71 16.99 -13.68
C LEU A 23 4.88 17.62 -12.54
N SER A 24 4.77 16.96 -11.38
CA SER A 24 4.18 17.56 -10.18
C SER A 24 5.08 18.67 -9.58
N GLN A 25 6.41 18.56 -9.76
CA GLN A 25 7.43 19.44 -9.17
C GLN A 25 7.89 20.59 -10.08
N ASN A 26 7.58 20.57 -11.38
CA ASN A 26 8.08 21.52 -12.40
C ASN A 26 7.56 22.97 -12.30
N ASN A 27 6.93 23.38 -11.19
CA ASN A 27 6.78 24.80 -10.88
C ASN A 27 8.00 25.41 -10.17
N LEU A 28 9.03 24.64 -9.77
CA LEU A 28 10.28 25.17 -9.23
C LEU A 28 11.50 24.33 -9.69
N SER A 29 12.48 25.00 -10.30
CA SER A 29 13.66 24.39 -10.94
C SER A 29 14.62 23.74 -9.93
N SER A 30 14.97 22.47 -10.19
CA SER A 30 15.62 21.51 -9.30
C SER A 30 17.16 21.59 -9.19
N THR A 31 17.80 22.69 -9.58
CA THR A 31 19.28 22.77 -9.63
C THR A 31 19.91 23.89 -8.81
N SER A 32 19.18 24.49 -7.87
CA SER A 32 19.79 25.39 -6.86
C SER A 32 20.23 24.59 -5.63
N PRO A 33 21.46 24.75 -5.12
CA PRO A 33 21.89 24.23 -3.82
C PRO A 33 20.98 24.68 -2.66
N GLU A 34 20.26 25.79 -2.82
CA GLU A 34 19.25 26.26 -1.85
C GLU A 34 17.98 25.37 -1.84
N TYR A 35 17.70 24.63 -2.92
CA TYR A 35 16.56 23.71 -3.01
C TYR A 35 16.81 22.41 -2.20
N CYS A 36 18.04 21.89 -2.23
CA CYS A 36 18.43 20.76 -1.38
C CYS A 36 18.45 21.11 0.12
N ALA A 37 18.66 22.37 0.46
CA ALA A 37 18.62 22.85 1.85
C ALA A 37 17.20 23.15 2.37
N LEU A 38 16.17 23.16 1.51
CA LEU A 38 14.79 23.48 1.88
C LEU A 38 13.93 22.25 2.21
N TYR A 39 14.40 21.05 1.85
CA TYR A 39 13.75 19.78 2.15
C TYR A 39 14.71 18.91 2.94
N ASP A 40 14.96 19.31 4.19
CA ASP A 40 15.63 18.52 5.23
C ASP A 40 14.71 17.36 5.64
N PHE A 41 14.40 16.46 4.69
CA PHE A 41 13.79 15.19 5.02
C PHE A 41 14.85 14.41 5.79
N ARG A 42 14.62 14.23 7.09
CA ARG A 42 15.40 13.32 7.89
C ARG A 42 15.25 11.94 7.29
N ASP A 43 16.37 11.30 7.01
CA ASP A 43 16.36 9.91 6.57
C ASP A 43 15.82 9.00 7.68
N GLU A 44 15.95 9.40 8.95
CA GLU A 44 15.59 8.57 10.12
C GLU A 44 14.50 9.22 10.98
N MET A 45 13.57 8.38 11.46
CA MET A 45 12.63 8.73 12.53
C MET A 45 13.38 8.91 13.86
N THR A 46 12.85 9.72 14.78
CA THR A 46 13.28 9.62 16.17
C THR A 46 12.76 8.33 16.81
N PRO A 47 13.35 7.83 17.91
CA PRO A 47 12.86 6.63 18.59
C PRO A 47 11.39 6.73 19.03
N GLU A 48 10.91 7.93 19.39
CA GLU A 48 9.51 8.16 19.75
C GLU A 48 8.58 8.11 18.53
N GLU A 49 9.02 8.68 17.41
CA GLU A 49 8.31 8.62 16.12
C GLU A 49 8.23 7.18 15.63
N GLU A 50 9.33 6.44 15.68
CA GLU A 50 9.42 5.02 15.31
C GLU A 50 8.51 4.15 16.18
N TYR A 51 8.49 4.37 17.50
CA TYR A 51 7.59 3.65 18.40
C TYR A 51 6.12 3.93 18.07
N SER A 52 5.76 5.20 17.87
CA SER A 52 4.40 5.60 17.52
C SER A 52 3.97 5.10 16.14
N TYR A 53 4.89 5.10 15.17
CA TYR A 53 4.68 4.55 13.83
C TYR A 53 4.45 3.05 13.89
N SER A 54 5.37 2.31 14.54
CA SER A 54 5.31 0.86 14.67
C SER A 54 4.03 0.41 15.38
N GLU A 55 3.61 1.11 16.42
CA GLU A 55 2.32 0.86 17.09
C GLU A 55 1.12 1.01 16.16
N GLN A 56 1.10 2.05 15.30
CA GLN A 56 0.02 2.26 14.32
C GLN A 56 0.02 1.18 13.24
N VAL A 57 1.20 0.81 12.73
CA VAL A 57 1.34 -0.27 11.73
C VAL A 57 0.86 -1.60 12.33
N LEU A 58 1.29 -1.95 13.54
CA LEU A 58 0.88 -3.19 14.22
C LEU A 58 -0.64 -3.21 14.51
N LYS A 59 -1.21 -2.10 14.97
CA LYS A 59 -2.65 -2.00 15.26
C LYS A 59 -3.53 -2.07 14.01
N SER A 60 -3.04 -1.55 12.87
CA SER A 60 -3.85 -1.44 11.66
C SER A 60 -3.48 -2.40 10.53
N ASP A 61 -2.36 -3.13 10.64
CA ASP A 61 -1.66 -3.79 9.54
C ASP A 61 -1.28 -2.82 8.40
N GLY A 62 -0.92 -1.58 8.74
CA GLY A 62 -0.55 -0.56 7.76
C GLY A 62 -1.73 0.13 7.07
N PHE A 63 -2.98 -0.27 7.34
CA PHE A 63 -4.15 0.35 6.72
C PHE A 63 -4.52 1.70 7.33
N ASP A 64 -4.09 2.00 8.55
CA ASP A 64 -4.40 3.23 9.29
C ASP A 64 -3.11 3.76 9.94
N VAL A 65 -2.30 4.50 9.18
CA VAL A 65 -1.03 5.09 9.64
C VAL A 65 -1.01 6.58 9.32
N SER A 66 -0.51 7.39 10.25
CA SER A 66 -0.35 8.83 10.09
C SER A 66 1.00 9.14 9.45
N ASP A 67 1.03 10.17 8.59
CA ASP A 67 2.27 10.74 8.06
C ASP A 67 3.13 11.34 9.20
N ILE A 68 4.44 11.10 9.16
CA ILE A 68 5.43 11.75 10.04
C ILE A 68 6.14 12.84 9.22
N PRO A 69 5.78 14.11 9.42
CA PRO A 69 6.29 15.20 8.61
C PRO A 69 7.82 15.32 8.72
N GLY A 70 8.48 15.42 7.58
CA GLY A 70 9.92 15.62 7.52
C GLY A 70 10.74 14.34 7.67
N VAL A 71 10.12 13.15 7.68
CA VAL A 71 10.82 11.87 7.53
C VAL A 71 10.71 11.40 6.08
N ASN A 72 11.78 10.79 5.55
CA ASN A 72 11.82 10.25 4.19
C ASN A 72 10.66 9.26 3.94
N CYS A 73 10.00 9.39 2.79
CA CYS A 73 8.85 8.56 2.42
C CYS A 73 9.21 7.09 2.16
N LEU A 74 10.48 6.78 1.88
CA LEU A 74 10.94 5.40 1.69
C LEU A 74 10.84 4.55 2.96
N ASN A 75 10.81 5.18 4.12
CA ASN A 75 10.75 4.52 5.44
C ASN A 75 9.32 4.46 6.01
N GLN A 76 8.30 4.82 5.22
CA GLN A 76 6.94 5.01 5.74
C GLN A 76 5.87 4.37 4.85
N ILE A 77 4.82 3.88 5.51
CA ILE A 77 3.51 3.71 4.91
C ILE A 77 2.77 5.05 5.01
N LEU A 78 2.43 5.64 3.87
CA LEU A 78 1.85 6.98 3.81
C LEU A 78 0.43 7.00 3.26
N PRO A 79 -0.44 7.92 3.73
CA PRO A 79 -1.76 8.10 3.16
C PRO A 79 -1.69 8.59 1.72
N CYS A 80 -2.35 7.85 0.83
CA CYS A 80 -2.53 8.27 -0.55
C CYS A 80 -3.74 9.19 -0.67
N ASN A 81 -3.63 10.21 -1.52
CA ASN A 81 -4.78 11.00 -1.90
C ASN A 81 -5.55 10.28 -3.02
N ILE A 82 -6.68 9.67 -2.64
CA ILE A 82 -7.51 8.86 -3.53
C ILE A 82 -8.17 9.68 -4.65
N ASP A 83 -8.31 11.00 -4.50
CA ASP A 83 -9.00 11.82 -5.50
C ASP A 83 -8.12 12.04 -6.75
N TYR A 84 -6.79 12.03 -6.60
CA TYR A 84 -5.87 12.19 -7.73
C TYR A 84 -5.82 10.94 -8.62
N ASN A 85 -5.78 9.74 -8.00
CA ASN A 85 -5.61 8.47 -8.70
C ASN A 85 -6.76 7.47 -8.44
N TYR A 86 -8.00 7.97 -8.35
CA TYR A 86 -9.15 7.14 -7.97
C TYR A 86 -9.33 5.90 -8.86
N ASP A 87 -9.17 6.06 -10.18
CA ASP A 87 -9.32 4.97 -11.14
C ASP A 87 -8.29 3.85 -10.93
N GLU A 88 -7.09 4.20 -10.47
CA GLU A 88 -6.03 3.25 -10.16
C GLU A 88 -6.38 2.43 -8.91
N TYR A 89 -6.79 3.09 -7.82
CA TYR A 89 -7.22 2.40 -6.59
C TYR A 89 -8.50 1.57 -6.79
N LYS A 90 -9.40 2.03 -7.67
CA LYS A 90 -10.56 1.25 -8.11
C LYS A 90 -10.11 -0.03 -8.82
N ARG A 91 -9.17 0.08 -9.76
CA ARG A 91 -8.61 -1.07 -10.47
C ARG A 91 -7.96 -2.06 -9.51
N TYR A 92 -7.16 -1.60 -8.54
CA TYR A 92 -6.56 -2.47 -7.53
C TYR A 92 -7.59 -3.15 -6.62
N SER A 93 -8.66 -2.43 -6.26
CA SER A 93 -9.77 -3.01 -5.50
C SER A 93 -10.49 -4.11 -6.31
N GLN A 94 -10.67 -3.88 -7.62
CA GLN A 94 -11.27 -4.87 -8.52
C GLN A 94 -10.36 -6.08 -8.70
N LEU A 95 -9.04 -5.89 -8.88
CA LEU A 95 -8.05 -6.98 -8.93
C LEU A 95 -8.15 -7.88 -7.69
N ALA A 96 -8.27 -7.28 -6.51
CA ALA A 96 -8.41 -8.00 -5.25
C ALA A 96 -9.74 -8.77 -5.14
N ILE A 97 -10.84 -8.16 -5.61
CA ILE A 97 -12.16 -8.81 -5.69
C ILE A 97 -12.15 -9.97 -6.70
N ASP A 98 -11.55 -9.78 -7.87
CA ASP A 98 -11.47 -10.81 -8.91
C ASP A 98 -10.69 -12.02 -8.39
N GLU A 99 -9.60 -11.79 -7.66
CA GLU A 99 -8.85 -12.87 -7.02
C GLU A 99 -9.67 -13.57 -5.92
N TYR A 100 -10.43 -12.83 -5.11
CA TYR A 100 -11.37 -13.41 -4.14
C TYR A 100 -12.41 -14.29 -4.84
N ASN A 101 -13.13 -13.75 -5.82
CA ASN A 101 -14.18 -14.44 -6.56
C ASN A 101 -13.62 -15.68 -7.29
N ARG A 102 -12.38 -15.61 -7.78
CA ARG A 102 -11.69 -16.75 -8.38
C ARG A 102 -11.36 -17.83 -7.34
N ARG A 103 -10.89 -17.46 -6.14
CA ARG A 103 -10.51 -18.40 -5.06
C ARG A 103 -11.72 -19.11 -4.46
N PHE A 104 -12.84 -18.40 -4.28
CA PHE A 104 -14.02 -18.89 -3.56
C PHE A 104 -15.23 -19.16 -4.48
N LYS A 105 -14.97 -19.34 -5.78
CA LYS A 105 -16.00 -19.56 -6.81
C LYS A 105 -16.98 -20.69 -6.47
N ASP A 106 -16.47 -21.77 -5.89
CA ASP A 106 -17.28 -22.96 -5.57
C ASP A 106 -18.12 -22.79 -4.29
N ASP A 107 -17.84 -21.76 -3.48
CA ASP A 107 -18.55 -21.46 -2.23
C ASP A 107 -19.75 -20.50 -2.43
N ASN A 108 -20.09 -20.19 -3.69
CA ASN A 108 -21.09 -19.17 -4.05
C ASN A 108 -20.78 -17.80 -3.40
N ALA A 109 -19.49 -17.52 -3.18
CA ALA A 109 -19.00 -16.26 -2.67
C ALA A 109 -18.60 -15.36 -3.86
N GLU A 110 -19.40 -14.32 -4.09
CA GLU A 110 -19.17 -13.35 -5.16
C GLU A 110 -19.29 -11.93 -4.59
N LEU A 111 -18.27 -11.11 -4.84
CA LEU A 111 -18.23 -9.71 -4.44
C LEU A 111 -18.33 -8.81 -5.67
N GLU A 112 -19.12 -7.75 -5.54
CA GLU A 112 -19.24 -6.69 -6.55
C GLU A 112 -18.68 -5.37 -5.98
N PHE A 113 -17.76 -4.74 -6.69
CA PHE A 113 -17.13 -3.49 -6.25
C PHE A 113 -18.16 -2.34 -6.08
N VAL A 114 -18.05 -1.57 -4.98
CA VAL A 114 -18.89 -0.38 -4.75
C VAL A 114 -18.06 0.90 -4.84
N LYS A 115 -17.07 1.09 -3.96
CA LYS A 115 -16.22 2.30 -3.94
C LYS A 115 -14.94 2.12 -3.15
N VAL A 116 -13.90 2.87 -3.50
CA VAL A 116 -12.70 3.02 -2.65
C VAL A 116 -13.02 3.97 -1.50
N LEU A 117 -12.56 3.64 -0.29
CA LEU A 117 -12.68 4.51 0.88
C LEU A 117 -11.35 5.19 1.22
N LYS A 118 -10.25 4.44 1.11
CA LYS A 118 -8.93 4.90 1.52
C LYS A 118 -7.84 4.03 0.90
N ALA A 119 -6.68 4.61 0.66
CA ALA A 119 -5.46 3.88 0.30
C ALA A 119 -4.27 4.42 1.11
N MET A 120 -3.36 3.51 1.46
CA MET A 120 -2.00 3.82 1.90
C MET A 120 -1.02 3.25 0.90
N GLY A 121 0.18 3.83 0.79
CA GLY A 121 1.23 3.37 -0.11
C GLY A 121 2.56 3.23 0.63
N GLN A 122 3.34 2.22 0.24
CA GLN A 122 4.69 1.99 0.73
C GLN A 122 5.60 1.62 -0.43
N ALA A 123 6.80 2.23 -0.48
CA ALA A 123 7.83 1.79 -1.41
C ALA A 123 8.32 0.38 -1.03
N SER A 124 8.41 -0.51 -2.03
CA SER A 124 8.91 -1.88 -1.87
C SER A 124 9.66 -2.29 -3.16
N ARG A 125 9.51 -3.53 -3.65
CA ARG A 125 9.97 -3.96 -5.00
C ARG A 125 9.09 -3.41 -6.14
N GLY A 126 8.52 -2.23 -5.94
CA GLY A 126 7.33 -1.68 -6.59
C GLY A 126 6.63 -0.77 -5.57
N ILE A 127 5.31 -0.65 -5.64
CA ILE A 127 4.52 0.02 -4.59
C ILE A 127 3.53 -0.97 -3.97
N MET A 128 3.56 -1.09 -2.64
CA MET A 128 2.57 -1.85 -1.89
C MET A 128 1.45 -0.92 -1.44
N TYR A 129 0.22 -1.20 -1.88
CA TYR A 129 -0.97 -0.44 -1.55
C TYR A 129 -1.84 -1.16 -0.52
N TYR A 130 -2.19 -0.48 0.56
CA TYR A 130 -3.11 -0.95 1.60
C TYR A 130 -4.45 -0.26 1.39
N ILE A 131 -5.38 -0.95 0.74
CA ILE A 131 -6.62 -0.35 0.24
C ILE A 131 -7.80 -0.80 1.08
N THR A 132 -8.58 0.17 1.55
CA THR A 132 -9.89 -0.05 2.19
C THR A 132 -10.98 0.36 1.21
N PHE A 133 -11.91 -0.54 0.91
CA PHE A 133 -12.98 -0.33 -0.07
C PHE A 133 -14.28 -1.02 0.36
N MET A 134 -15.39 -0.62 -0.25
CA MET A 134 -16.69 -1.26 -0.06
C MET A 134 -16.99 -2.18 -1.24
N ALA A 135 -17.54 -3.35 -0.94
CA ALA A 135 -18.07 -4.28 -1.92
C ALA A 135 -19.40 -4.85 -1.44
N LYS A 136 -20.23 -5.24 -2.40
CA LYS A 136 -21.50 -5.91 -2.17
C LYS A 136 -21.26 -7.42 -2.17
N ASP A 137 -21.64 -8.08 -1.09
CA ASP A 137 -21.51 -9.51 -0.90
C ASP A 137 -22.76 -10.23 -1.45
N LEU A 138 -22.67 -10.75 -2.67
CA LEU A 138 -23.80 -11.39 -3.34
C LEU A 138 -24.11 -12.78 -2.75
N GLY A 139 -23.13 -13.42 -2.10
CA GLY A 139 -23.34 -14.66 -1.36
C GLY A 139 -24.15 -14.43 -0.08
N ASP A 140 -24.05 -13.24 0.51
CA ASP A 140 -24.77 -12.83 1.72
C ASP A 140 -25.88 -11.82 1.42
N GLY A 141 -26.81 -12.18 0.53
CA GLY A 141 -28.02 -11.39 0.26
C GLY A 141 -27.80 -10.02 -0.38
N GLY A 142 -26.58 -9.70 -0.81
CA GLY A 142 -26.22 -8.41 -1.38
C GLY A 142 -25.91 -7.33 -0.34
N GLU A 143 -25.51 -7.70 0.87
CA GLU A 143 -25.09 -6.74 1.89
C GLU A 143 -23.80 -6.00 1.47
N ILE A 144 -23.75 -4.69 1.74
CA ILE A 144 -22.55 -3.89 1.46
C ILE A 144 -21.65 -3.91 2.69
N LYS A 145 -20.45 -4.46 2.53
CA LYS A 145 -19.44 -4.61 3.59
C LYS A 145 -18.18 -3.84 3.23
N THR A 146 -17.34 -3.60 4.24
CA THR A 146 -16.03 -2.95 4.05
C THR A 146 -14.93 -3.99 4.09
N TYR A 147 -14.09 -4.01 3.06
CA TYR A 147 -12.98 -4.94 2.90
C TYR A 147 -11.66 -4.19 2.91
N GLN A 148 -10.60 -4.93 3.19
CA GLN A 148 -9.22 -4.47 3.17
C GLN A 148 -8.38 -5.45 2.36
N ALA A 149 -7.57 -4.90 1.44
CA ALA A 149 -6.67 -5.69 0.62
C ALA A 149 -5.28 -5.03 0.55
N VAL A 150 -4.25 -5.86 0.45
CA VAL A 150 -2.90 -5.43 0.07
C VAL A 150 -2.69 -5.80 -1.38
N VAL A 151 -2.32 -4.82 -2.21
CA VAL A 151 -2.01 -5.00 -3.63
C VAL A 151 -0.59 -4.53 -3.88
N LEU A 152 0.22 -5.38 -4.50
CA LEU A 152 1.55 -5.01 -4.99
C LEU A 152 1.42 -4.57 -6.45
N ASP A 153 1.73 -3.31 -6.72
CA ASP A 153 2.01 -2.82 -8.07
C ASP A 153 3.51 -3.00 -8.34
N GLY A 154 3.86 -4.20 -8.82
CA GLY A 154 5.23 -4.60 -9.09
C GLY A 154 5.67 -4.29 -10.52
N LEU A 155 6.96 -4.42 -10.78
CA LEU A 155 7.54 -4.17 -12.13
C LEU A 155 6.94 -5.06 -13.23
N GLU A 156 6.60 -6.32 -12.89
CA GLU A 156 6.14 -7.32 -13.86
C GLU A 156 4.62 -7.51 -13.87
N ALA A 157 3.96 -7.32 -12.72
CA ALA A 157 2.55 -7.57 -12.55
C ALA A 157 1.98 -6.89 -11.31
N GLU A 158 0.67 -6.69 -11.34
CA GLU A 158 -0.15 -6.31 -10.20
C GLU A 158 -0.70 -7.56 -9.52
N THR A 159 -0.48 -7.71 -8.22
CA THR A 159 -0.89 -8.91 -7.46
C THR A 159 -1.66 -8.55 -6.19
N ALA A 160 -2.74 -9.29 -5.93
CA ALA A 160 -3.48 -9.18 -4.68
C ALA A 160 -2.82 -10.06 -3.60
N GLU A 161 -2.03 -9.42 -2.74
CA GLU A 161 -1.21 -10.08 -1.73
C GLU A 161 -2.01 -10.54 -0.52
N SER A 162 -3.07 -9.83 -0.15
CA SER A 162 -3.95 -10.27 0.91
C SER A 162 -5.33 -9.64 0.81
N PHE A 163 -6.28 -10.26 1.50
CA PHE A 163 -7.67 -9.82 1.51
C PHE A 163 -8.37 -10.23 2.79
N ARG A 164 -9.14 -9.32 3.38
CA ARG A 164 -9.98 -9.58 4.56
C ARG A 164 -11.22 -8.70 4.56
N LEU A 165 -12.20 -9.12 5.34
CA LEU A 165 -13.22 -8.21 5.85
C LEU A 165 -12.57 -7.24 6.83
N LYS A 166 -12.93 -5.95 6.80
CA LYS A 166 -12.40 -4.97 7.76
C LYS A 166 -12.86 -5.38 9.18
N PRO A 167 -11.94 -5.55 10.15
CA PRO A 167 -12.32 -5.88 11.52
C PRO A 167 -13.21 -4.78 12.14
N PRO A 168 -14.13 -5.15 13.05
CA PRO A 168 -14.84 -4.21 13.92
C PRO A 168 -13.88 -3.29 14.68
N GLU A 169 -14.32 -2.08 15.02
CA GLU A 169 -13.45 -1.09 15.69
C GLU A 169 -13.06 -1.50 17.12
N ASP A 170 -13.92 -2.26 17.81
CA ASP A 170 -13.75 -2.77 19.17
C ASP A 170 -12.76 -3.95 19.29
N GLU A 171 -12.49 -4.66 18.18
CA GLU A 171 -11.49 -5.73 18.15
C GLU A 171 -10.05 -5.21 17.99
N ARG A 172 -9.87 -3.90 17.73
CA ARG A 172 -8.55 -3.26 17.53
C ARG A 172 -7.71 -3.17 18.82
N ASP A 173 -8.35 -3.19 19.99
CA ASP A 173 -7.68 -3.07 21.31
C ASP A 173 -7.36 -4.44 21.94
N SER A 174 -7.92 -5.53 21.43
CA SER A 174 -7.63 -6.88 21.90
C SER A 174 -6.52 -7.49 21.05
N GLY A 175 -5.26 -7.29 21.44
CA GLY A 175 -4.05 -7.71 20.72
C GLY A 175 -3.85 -9.23 20.49
N SER A 176 -4.91 -10.04 20.39
CA SER A 176 -4.80 -11.49 20.22
C SER A 176 -6.00 -12.18 19.54
N HIS A 177 -6.95 -11.45 18.94
CA HIS A 177 -7.89 -12.13 18.03
C HIS A 177 -7.23 -12.23 16.66
N GLU A 178 -6.91 -13.45 16.24
CA GLU A 178 -6.37 -13.74 14.91
C GLU A 178 -7.23 -13.02 13.87
N ARG A 179 -6.70 -11.93 13.31
CA ARG A 179 -7.37 -11.17 12.26
C ARG A 179 -7.60 -12.14 11.10
N GLN A 180 -8.84 -12.51 10.84
CA GLN A 180 -9.17 -13.54 9.85
C GLN A 180 -8.94 -12.97 8.44
N TRP A 181 -7.82 -13.36 7.85
CA TRP A 181 -7.52 -13.14 6.44
C TRP A 181 -8.16 -14.25 5.62
N PHE A 182 -8.78 -13.90 4.49
CA PHE A 182 -9.16 -14.90 3.49
C PHE A 182 -7.90 -15.49 2.84
N TRP A 183 -6.89 -14.65 2.61
CA TRP A 183 -5.51 -15.09 2.36
C TRP A 183 -4.51 -13.99 2.74
N LYS A 184 -3.26 -14.41 2.95
CA LYS A 184 -2.13 -13.52 3.26
C LYS A 184 -0.85 -14.09 2.67
N ASN A 185 -0.36 -13.51 1.57
CA ASN A 185 0.84 -13.95 0.87
C ASN A 185 2.06 -13.06 1.19
N HIS A 186 1.84 -11.82 1.65
CA HIS A 186 2.92 -10.85 1.96
C HIS A 186 3.52 -10.99 3.37
N LEU A 187 2.99 -11.89 4.22
CA LEU A 187 3.61 -12.21 5.52
C LEU A 187 4.18 -13.62 5.48
N CYS A 188 5.47 -13.71 5.16
CA CYS A 188 6.42 -14.67 5.71
C CYS A 188 7.81 -14.36 5.16
N ASN A 189 8.66 -13.78 5.99
CA ASN A 189 9.82 -14.51 6.48
C ASN A 189 9.87 -14.26 7.99
N ASP A 190 9.89 -15.32 8.80
CA ASP A 190 10.21 -15.28 10.25
C ASP A 190 11.67 -14.84 10.52
N GLU A 191 12.30 -14.15 9.58
CA GLU A 191 13.60 -13.53 9.70
C GLU A 191 13.49 -12.19 8.97
N THR A 192 13.60 -11.10 9.74
CA THR A 192 13.60 -9.69 9.30
C THR A 192 12.26 -9.09 8.86
N CYS A 193 11.40 -8.82 9.85
CA CYS A 193 10.69 -7.53 9.84
C CYS A 193 11.74 -6.48 10.21
N CYS A 194 12.45 -5.93 9.21
CA CYS A 194 13.23 -4.72 9.44
C CYS A 194 12.24 -3.57 9.54
N ILE A 195 11.98 -3.18 10.80
CA ILE A 195 11.66 -1.80 11.16
C ILE A 195 12.92 -0.98 10.88
#